data_AF-A0A7L4P3B3-F1
#
_entry.id   AF-A0A7L4P3B3-F1
#
_cell.length_a   1.000
_cell.length_b   1.000
_cell.length_c   1.000
_cell.angle_alpha   90.00
_cell.angle_beta   90.00
_cell.angle_gamma   90.00
#
_symmetry.space_group_name_H-M   'P 1'
#
loop_
_entity.id
_entity.type
_entity.pdbx_description
1 polymer ?
#
loop_
_entity_poly.entity_id
_entity_poly.type
_entity_poly.pdbx_seq_one_letter_code
_entity_poly.pdbx_strand_id
1 'polypeptide(L)'
;MKFEKVDLFSPYILVVVIALYLSLALIAYQEHLEELQWISSLTLLYVLIGTIFFIAGVFIPKIIYNHNQKLQILLGGRVTKENSAPWYNKILILLDERVLMVVVLIALFLQVVNLYLLGGIPILSGYLKFKATTDLWRIAYPLFLPAITILLAKYPRRWNYVLFIIGLVVFAINGYRTTTMAILISGFITLYYTRKIKTSYILVSLFIIALVGIIAGYIAVKSIQWQQWTLNPLELVSYRAGFTLMVFDKIVHMAGATGGDLFHQAFTTGHPRVTVGQVVLGYPTTGDTPTTSITSTIFGPAVLDFGLYAMIIQMFLIGVALKIAHATQIKANGAFTALYAIILTHTMIWVETGPTDSVVYLFYLLTFIATVLYVIQLIRIPKKAV
;
A
#
# COMPACT_ATOMS: atom_id res chain seq x y z
N MET A 1 4.03 -31.88 16.02
CA MET A 1 3.40 -30.53 16.04
C MET A 1 2.65 -30.31 14.73
N LYS A 2 1.32 -30.28 14.76
CA LYS A 2 0.53 -29.78 13.63
C LYS A 2 0.75 -28.27 13.60
N PHE A 3 1.54 -27.77 12.66
CA PHE A 3 1.53 -26.34 12.35
C PHE A 3 0.09 -26.00 11.96
N GLU A 4 -0.66 -25.41 12.88
CA GLU A 4 -1.87 -24.68 12.52
C GLU A 4 -1.50 -23.74 11.38
N LYS A 5 -2.34 -23.67 10.36
CA LYS A 5 -2.07 -22.89 9.14
C LYS A 5 -1.81 -21.43 9.53
N VAL A 6 -0.54 -21.05 9.61
CA VAL A 6 -0.13 -19.67 9.89
C VAL A 6 -0.64 -18.80 8.74
N ASP A 7 -1.48 -17.81 9.06
CA ASP A 7 -1.97 -16.86 8.06
C ASP A 7 -0.86 -15.82 7.76
N LEU A 8 -0.13 -16.06 6.66
CA LEU A 8 1.02 -15.26 6.25
C LEU A 8 0.67 -13.78 6.08
N PHE A 9 -0.49 -13.49 5.51
CA PHE A 9 -0.91 -12.12 5.19
C PHE A 9 -1.85 -11.52 6.25
N SER A 10 -1.81 -12.02 7.49
CA SER A 10 -2.44 -11.32 8.61
C SER A 10 -1.82 -9.92 8.80
N PRO A 11 -2.52 -8.96 9.46
CA PRO A 11 -1.98 -7.60 9.67
C PRO A 11 -0.59 -7.56 10.33
N TYR A 12 -0.22 -8.60 11.09
CA TYR A 12 1.09 -8.73 11.72
C TYR A 12 2.25 -8.86 10.72
N ILE A 13 1.98 -9.19 9.45
CA ILE A 13 3.02 -9.21 8.40
C ILE A 13 3.73 -7.87 8.28
N LEU A 14 3.05 -6.75 8.59
CA LEU A 14 3.65 -5.42 8.56
C LEU A 14 4.81 -5.31 9.55
N VAL A 15 4.73 -5.94 10.73
CA VAL A 15 5.81 -5.96 11.72
C VAL A 15 7.04 -6.67 11.16
N VAL A 16 6.83 -7.78 10.45
CA VAL A 16 7.90 -8.51 9.77
C VAL A 16 8.52 -7.67 8.66
N VAL A 17 7.72 -6.95 7.88
CA VAL A 17 8.20 -6.04 6.83
C VAL A 17 9.01 -4.89 7.41
N ILE A 18 8.56 -4.28 8.53
CA ILE A 18 9.31 -3.23 9.24
C ILE A 18 10.65 -3.78 9.73
N ALA A 19 10.65 -4.97 10.37
CA ALA A 19 11.88 -5.59 10.85
C ALA A 19 12.86 -5.89 9.70
N LEU A 20 12.36 -6.46 8.59
CA LEU A 20 13.18 -6.74 7.41
C LEU A 20 13.74 -5.46 6.79
N TYR A 21 12.95 -4.38 6.75
CA TYR A 21 13.39 -3.08 6.25
C TYR A 21 14.50 -2.48 7.13
N LEU A 22 14.38 -2.58 8.46
CA LEU A 22 15.44 -2.19 9.39
C LEU A 22 16.70 -3.03 9.19
N SER A 23 16.58 -4.35 9.00
CA SER A 23 17.74 -5.19 8.73
C SER A 23 18.47 -4.80 7.45
N LEU A 24 17.73 -4.50 6.37
CA LEU A 24 18.31 -4.01 5.12
C LEU A 24 19.02 -2.67 5.29
N ALA A 25 18.45 -1.76 6.08
CA ALA A 25 19.07 -0.47 6.39
C ALA A 25 20.35 -0.64 7.22
N LEU A 26 20.36 -1.52 8.21
CA LEU A 26 21.55 -1.80 9.03
C LEU A 26 22.70 -2.38 8.20
N ILE A 27 22.40 -3.27 7.24
CA ILE A 27 23.40 -3.77 6.29
C ILE A 27 24.00 -2.61 5.49
N ALA A 28 23.16 -1.69 4.99
CA ALA A 28 23.63 -0.56 4.21
C ALA A 28 24.58 0.37 4.99
N TYR A 29 24.28 0.58 6.27
CA TYR A 29 25.15 1.39 7.13
C TYR A 29 26.45 0.67 7.49
N GLN A 30 26.40 -0.65 7.73
CA GLN A 30 27.58 -1.45 8.03
C GLN A 30 28.57 -1.47 6.85
N GLU A 31 28.04 -1.61 5.64
CA GLU A 31 28.82 -1.58 4.40
C GLU A 31 29.18 -0.16 3.94
N HIS A 32 28.80 0.88 4.70
CA HIS A 32 29.08 2.30 4.40
C HIS A 32 28.70 2.71 2.96
N LEU A 33 27.58 2.17 2.45
CA LEU A 33 27.16 2.40 1.06
C LEU A 33 26.94 3.89 0.81
N GLU A 34 27.69 4.46 -0.15
CA GLU A 34 27.59 5.88 -0.58
C GLU A 34 27.59 6.86 0.61
N GLU A 35 28.45 6.62 1.61
CA GLU A 35 28.65 7.48 2.80
C GLU A 35 27.38 7.73 3.64
N LEU A 36 26.45 6.76 3.67
CA LEU A 36 25.26 6.85 4.51
C LEU A 36 25.61 7.04 5.99
N GLN A 37 25.01 8.07 6.60
CA GLN A 37 25.14 8.34 8.03
C GLN A 37 24.34 7.32 8.85
N TRP A 38 24.96 6.86 9.95
CA TRP A 38 24.30 5.97 10.90
C TRP A 38 23.15 6.67 11.62
N ILE A 39 22.11 5.91 11.98
CA ILE A 39 20.93 6.45 12.66
C ILE A 39 21.11 6.55 14.17
N SER A 40 20.49 7.54 14.78
CA SER A 40 20.46 7.69 16.23
C SER A 40 19.65 6.58 16.92
N SER A 41 19.97 6.34 18.20
CA SER A 41 19.18 5.47 19.07
C SER A 41 17.74 5.98 19.26
N LEU A 42 17.54 7.31 19.16
CA LEU A 42 16.24 7.94 19.21
C LEU A 42 15.35 7.48 18.06
N THR A 43 15.89 7.35 16.85
CA THR A 43 15.15 6.86 15.68
C THR A 43 14.71 5.41 15.86
N LEU A 44 15.59 4.56 16.39
CA LEU A 44 15.21 3.17 16.73
C LEU A 44 14.08 3.13 17.77
N LEU A 45 14.12 4.03 18.77
CA LEU A 45 13.05 4.15 19.77
C LEU A 45 11.71 4.57 19.11
N TYR A 46 11.73 5.53 18.18
CA TYR A 46 10.53 5.94 17.44
C TYR A 46 9.93 4.78 16.64
N VAL A 47 10.77 4.03 15.91
CA VAL A 47 10.32 2.85 15.15
C VAL A 47 9.73 1.79 16.09
N LEU A 48 10.37 1.53 17.22
CA LEU A 48 9.88 0.58 18.23
C LEU A 48 8.53 1.02 18.80
N ILE A 49 8.39 2.28 19.22
CA ILE A 49 7.12 2.85 19.73
C ILE A 49 6.03 2.74 18.66
N GLY A 50 6.30 3.19 17.43
CA GLY A 50 5.34 3.12 16.32
C GLY A 50 4.88 1.69 16.03
N THR A 51 5.81 0.73 16.08
CA THR A 51 5.50 -0.69 15.88
C THR A 51 4.66 -1.27 17.03
N ILE A 52 4.94 -0.90 18.28
CA ILE A 52 4.15 -1.33 19.44
C ILE A 52 2.71 -0.80 19.34
N PHE A 53 2.53 0.48 19.00
CA PHE A 53 1.20 1.05 18.84
C PHE A 53 0.42 0.48 17.64
N PHE A 54 1.11 0.12 16.56
CA PHE A 54 0.52 -0.66 15.49
C PHE A 54 0.01 -2.02 15.99
N ILE A 55 0.84 -2.77 16.73
CA ILE A 55 0.46 -4.06 17.31
C ILE A 55 -0.75 -3.91 18.25
N ALA A 56 -0.74 -2.87 19.09
CA ALA A 56 -1.87 -2.53 19.95
C ALA A 56 -3.14 -2.26 19.11
N GLY A 57 -3.03 -1.49 18.03
CA GLY A 57 -4.12 -1.23 17.10
C GLY A 57 -4.69 -2.50 16.45
N VAL A 58 -3.84 -3.49 16.16
CA VAL A 58 -4.29 -4.80 15.64
C VAL A 58 -4.94 -5.66 16.74
N PHE A 59 -4.45 -5.56 17.98
CA PHE A 59 -4.88 -6.42 19.09
C PHE A 59 -6.16 -5.94 19.77
N ILE A 60 -6.33 -4.63 19.99
CA ILE A 60 -7.47 -4.06 20.73
C ILE A 60 -8.83 -4.40 20.09
N PRO A 61 -9.05 -4.29 18.76
CA PRO A 61 -10.33 -4.66 18.16
C PRO A 61 -10.69 -6.13 18.40
N LYS A 62 -9.69 -7.02 18.45
CA LYS A 62 -9.89 -8.44 18.77
C LYS A 62 -10.34 -8.62 20.22
N ILE A 63 -9.71 -7.92 21.16
CA ILE A 63 -10.11 -7.96 22.59
C ILE A 63 -11.54 -7.47 22.75
N ILE A 64 -11.88 -6.32 22.16
CA ILE A 64 -13.21 -5.71 22.26
C ILE A 64 -14.28 -6.67 21.72
N TYR A 65 -14.02 -7.30 20.57
CA TYR A 65 -14.93 -8.29 19.99
C TYR A 65 -15.09 -9.52 20.90
N ASN A 66 -14.00 -10.03 21.47
CA ASN A 66 -14.02 -11.24 22.29
C ASN A 66 -14.70 -11.04 23.66
N HIS A 67 -14.62 -9.85 24.25
CA HIS A 67 -15.21 -9.58 25.56
C HIS A 67 -16.65 -9.08 25.50
N ASN A 68 -17.11 -8.57 24.35
CA ASN A 68 -18.45 -8.00 24.22
C ASN A 68 -19.42 -8.99 23.56
N GLN A 69 -20.15 -9.75 24.38
CA GLN A 69 -21.18 -10.70 23.91
C GLN A 69 -22.22 -10.05 23.00
N LYS A 70 -22.66 -8.81 23.29
CA LYS A 70 -23.61 -8.08 22.43
C LYS A 70 -23.02 -7.86 21.04
N LEU A 71 -21.75 -7.50 20.95
CA LEU A 71 -21.04 -7.27 19.68
C LEU A 71 -20.89 -8.58 18.88
N GLN A 72 -20.62 -9.70 19.55
CA GLN A 72 -20.55 -11.02 18.90
C GLN A 72 -21.90 -11.44 18.33
N ILE A 73 -22.97 -11.28 19.11
CA ILE A 73 -24.32 -11.59 18.65
C ILE A 73 -24.70 -10.68 17.47
N LEU A 74 -24.31 -9.40 17.51
CA LEU A 74 -24.60 -8.40 16.47
C LEU A 74 -23.82 -8.63 15.16
N LEU A 75 -22.56 -9.03 15.24
CA LEU A 75 -21.68 -9.20 14.08
C LEU A 75 -21.44 -10.67 13.70
N GLY A 76 -22.05 -11.63 14.39
CA GLY A 76 -21.85 -13.07 14.19
C GLY A 76 -22.50 -13.61 12.92
N GLY A 77 -23.46 -12.90 12.34
CA GLY A 77 -24.14 -13.28 11.10
C GLY A 77 -23.28 -13.17 9.85
N ARG A 78 -23.80 -13.69 8.73
CA ARG A 78 -23.27 -13.48 7.38
C ARG A 78 -24.36 -12.90 6.48
N VAL A 79 -23.97 -11.94 5.63
CA VAL A 79 -24.88 -11.37 4.63
C VAL A 79 -24.93 -12.31 3.42
N THR A 80 -26.11 -12.80 3.08
CA THR A 80 -26.40 -13.57 1.86
C THR A 80 -27.36 -12.80 0.97
N LYS A 81 -27.45 -13.16 -0.32
CA LYS A 81 -28.36 -12.51 -1.29
C LYS A 81 -29.84 -12.56 -0.88
N GLU A 82 -30.24 -13.61 -0.15
CA GLU A 82 -31.60 -13.83 0.32
C GLU A 82 -31.93 -12.97 1.55
N ASN A 83 -30.94 -12.69 2.39
CA ASN A 83 -31.10 -11.91 3.63
C ASN A 83 -30.70 -10.43 3.47
N SER A 84 -30.22 -10.04 2.28
CA SER A 84 -29.79 -8.68 1.99
C SER A 84 -30.96 -7.79 1.59
N ALA A 85 -31.00 -6.57 2.14
CA ALA A 85 -32.00 -5.59 1.78
C ALA A 85 -31.87 -5.16 0.30
N PRO A 86 -32.96 -4.71 -0.35
CA PRO A 86 -32.95 -4.35 -1.77
C PRO A 86 -31.91 -3.26 -2.13
N TRP A 87 -31.67 -2.30 -1.24
CA TRP A 87 -30.67 -1.24 -1.45
C TRP A 87 -29.24 -1.79 -1.49
N TYR A 88 -28.93 -2.79 -0.65
CA TYR A 88 -27.61 -3.43 -0.61
C TYR A 88 -27.40 -4.24 -1.90
N ASN A 89 -28.45 -4.93 -2.36
CA ASN A 89 -28.43 -5.64 -3.63
C ASN A 89 -28.19 -4.70 -4.83
N LYS A 90 -28.76 -3.48 -4.83
CA LYS A 90 -28.44 -2.48 -5.86
C LYS A 90 -26.96 -2.09 -5.88
N ILE A 91 -26.33 -1.95 -4.71
CA ILE A 91 -24.89 -1.66 -4.61
C ILE A 91 -24.06 -2.84 -5.11
N LEU A 92 -24.48 -4.08 -4.82
CA LEU A 92 -23.78 -5.28 -5.29
C LEU A 92 -23.76 -5.41 -6.82
N ILE A 93 -24.68 -4.77 -7.55
CA ILE A 93 -24.67 -4.70 -9.03
C ILE A 93 -23.42 -3.97 -9.54
N LEU A 94 -22.93 -2.95 -8.81
CA LEU A 94 -21.66 -2.28 -9.17
C LEU A 94 -20.47 -3.23 -9.11
N LEU A 95 -20.60 -4.35 -8.39
CA LEU A 95 -19.61 -5.40 -8.26
C LEU A 95 -19.89 -6.59 -9.20
N ASP A 96 -20.77 -6.43 -10.20
CA ASP A 96 -20.96 -7.44 -11.23
C ASP A 96 -19.78 -7.49 -12.20
N GLU A 97 -19.52 -8.70 -12.70
CA GLU A 97 -18.38 -8.99 -13.57
C GLU A 97 -18.32 -8.07 -14.79
N ARG A 98 -19.46 -7.82 -15.45
CA ARG A 98 -19.53 -6.96 -16.65
C ARG A 98 -19.15 -5.52 -16.34
N VAL A 99 -19.67 -4.97 -15.24
CA VAL A 99 -19.38 -3.59 -14.82
C VAL A 99 -17.90 -3.47 -14.49
N LEU A 100 -17.36 -4.39 -13.69
CA LEU A 100 -15.94 -4.40 -13.33
C LEU A 100 -15.02 -4.57 -14.54
N MET A 101 -15.38 -5.43 -15.51
CA MET A 101 -14.62 -5.57 -16.75
C MET A 101 -14.60 -4.28 -17.56
N VAL A 102 -15.75 -3.59 -17.69
CA VAL A 102 -15.83 -2.29 -18.37
C VAL A 102 -14.94 -1.25 -17.66
N VAL A 103 -14.97 -1.20 -16.33
CA VAL A 103 -14.11 -0.30 -15.54
C VAL A 103 -12.62 -0.60 -15.78
N VAL A 104 -12.22 -1.87 -15.80
CA VAL A 104 -10.84 -2.26 -16.13
C VAL A 104 -10.46 -1.81 -17.53
N LEU A 105 -11.32 -2.03 -18.53
CA LEU A 105 -11.04 -1.63 -19.91
C LEU A 105 -10.93 -0.11 -20.07
N ILE A 106 -11.81 0.66 -19.40
CA ILE A 106 -11.71 2.13 -19.36
C ILE A 106 -10.39 2.55 -18.73
N ALA A 107 -10.01 1.95 -17.60
CA ALA A 107 -8.77 2.31 -16.93
C ALA A 107 -7.52 1.98 -17.77
N LEU A 108 -7.51 0.84 -18.46
CA LEU A 108 -6.44 0.48 -19.39
C LEU A 108 -6.40 1.44 -20.58
N PHE A 109 -7.55 1.79 -21.15
CA PHE A 109 -7.65 2.76 -22.24
C PHE A 109 -7.08 4.12 -21.82
N LEU A 110 -7.49 4.65 -20.66
CA LEU A 110 -6.97 5.91 -20.12
C LEU A 110 -5.45 5.86 -19.90
N GLN A 111 -4.93 4.73 -19.41
CA GLN A 111 -3.49 4.57 -19.22
C GLN A 111 -2.72 4.49 -20.54
N VAL A 112 -3.28 3.84 -21.57
CA VAL A 112 -2.67 3.82 -22.91
C VAL A 112 -2.69 5.21 -23.54
N VAL A 113 -3.79 5.95 -23.40
CA VAL A 113 -3.88 7.35 -23.84
C VAL A 113 -2.85 8.21 -23.11
N ASN A 114 -2.65 8.02 -21.81
CA ASN A 114 -1.61 8.71 -21.06
C ASN A 114 -0.21 8.44 -21.65
N LEU A 115 0.13 7.19 -21.91
CA LEU A 115 1.42 6.82 -22.53
C LEU A 115 1.58 7.40 -23.93
N TYR A 116 0.51 7.41 -24.73
CA TYR A 116 0.50 8.02 -26.06
C TYR A 116 0.75 9.53 -26.00
N LEU A 117 0.07 10.24 -25.09
CA LEU A 117 0.23 11.69 -24.91
C LEU A 117 1.61 12.08 -24.36
N LEU A 118 2.27 11.19 -23.62
CA LEU A 118 3.66 11.37 -23.18
C LEU A 118 4.66 11.26 -24.34
N GLY A 119 4.27 10.70 -25.49
CA GLY A 119 5.10 10.61 -26.69
C GLY A 119 6.26 9.61 -26.59
N GLY A 120 6.23 8.70 -25.61
CA GLY A 120 7.30 7.73 -25.39
C GLY A 120 7.06 6.77 -24.24
N ILE A 121 8.06 5.93 -23.96
CA ILE A 121 8.01 4.89 -22.91
C ILE A 121 8.70 5.43 -21.65
N PRO A 122 7.97 5.78 -20.56
CA PRO A 122 8.55 6.45 -19.40
C PRO A 122 9.62 5.65 -18.67
N ILE A 123 9.56 4.31 -18.68
CA ILE A 123 10.60 3.47 -18.04
C ILE A 123 12.00 3.66 -18.65
N LEU A 124 12.10 4.15 -19.89
CA LEU A 124 13.36 4.32 -20.61
C LEU A 124 13.91 5.75 -20.54
N SER A 125 13.16 6.71 -19.98
CA SER A 125 13.57 8.11 -19.89
C SER A 125 13.20 8.72 -18.54
N GLY A 126 14.20 9.15 -17.77
CA GLY A 126 13.99 9.86 -16.51
C GLY A 126 13.11 11.11 -16.65
N TYR A 127 13.16 11.81 -17.79
CA TYR A 127 12.35 13.00 -18.05
C TYR A 127 10.87 12.66 -18.24
N LEU A 128 10.57 11.65 -19.06
CA LEU A 128 9.21 11.18 -19.29
C LEU A 128 8.61 10.59 -18.00
N LYS A 129 9.44 9.93 -17.18
CA LYS A 129 9.05 9.40 -15.88
C LYS A 129 8.55 10.49 -14.93
N PHE A 130 9.16 11.67 -14.93
CA PHE A 130 8.69 12.79 -14.08
C PHE A 130 7.34 13.34 -14.56
N LYS A 131 7.10 13.36 -15.87
CA LYS A 131 5.83 13.83 -16.46
C LYS A 131 4.72 12.78 -16.49
N ALA A 132 5.05 11.52 -16.18
CA ALA A 132 4.15 10.38 -16.39
C ALA A 132 2.98 10.28 -15.38
N THR A 133 3.05 10.96 -14.23
CA THR A 133 1.91 11.16 -13.30
C THR A 133 1.03 12.31 -13.76
N THR A 134 0.41 12.17 -14.94
CA THR A 134 -0.64 13.08 -15.39
C THR A 134 -1.94 12.85 -14.62
N ASP A 135 -2.90 13.75 -14.78
CA ASP A 135 -4.24 13.57 -14.21
C ASP A 135 -4.96 12.33 -14.77
N LEU A 136 -4.63 11.90 -16.00
CA LEU A 136 -5.14 10.65 -16.56
C LEU A 136 -4.65 9.44 -15.76
N TRP A 137 -3.37 9.39 -15.38
CA TRP A 137 -2.84 8.32 -14.53
C TRP A 137 -3.51 8.31 -13.15
N ARG A 138 -3.73 9.50 -12.57
CA ARG A 138 -4.40 9.69 -11.28
C ARG A 138 -5.84 9.17 -11.27
N ILE A 139 -6.50 9.09 -12.43
CA ILE A 139 -7.84 8.50 -12.57
C ILE A 139 -7.76 7.02 -12.95
N ALA A 140 -6.87 6.66 -13.87
CA ALA A 140 -6.74 5.29 -14.36
C ALA A 140 -6.34 4.31 -13.25
N TYR A 141 -5.34 4.65 -12.43
CA TYR A 141 -4.82 3.75 -11.41
C TYR A 141 -5.85 3.41 -10.30
N PRO A 142 -6.55 4.40 -9.68
CA PRO A 142 -7.59 4.11 -8.69
C PRO A 142 -8.81 3.36 -9.23
N LEU A 143 -9.09 3.44 -10.53
CA LEU A 143 -10.13 2.64 -11.17
C LEU A 143 -9.65 1.21 -11.44
N PHE A 144 -8.46 1.06 -12.02
CA PHE A 144 -7.91 -0.23 -12.40
C PHE A 144 -7.75 -1.15 -11.20
N LEU A 145 -7.07 -0.68 -10.15
CA LEU A 145 -6.60 -1.56 -9.08
C LEU A 145 -7.74 -2.24 -8.28
N PRO A 146 -8.76 -1.51 -7.78
CA PRO A 146 -9.92 -2.15 -7.14
C PRO A 146 -10.68 -3.04 -8.11
N ALA A 147 -10.90 -2.60 -9.35
CA ALA A 147 -11.71 -3.37 -10.29
C ALA A 147 -11.07 -4.71 -10.64
N ILE A 148 -9.76 -4.72 -10.95
CA ILE A 148 -9.06 -5.96 -11.33
C ILE A 148 -8.92 -6.92 -10.14
N THR A 149 -8.61 -6.42 -8.94
CA THR A 149 -8.48 -7.26 -7.75
C THR A 149 -9.82 -7.85 -7.32
N ILE A 150 -10.93 -7.10 -7.42
CA ILE A 150 -12.27 -7.62 -7.16
C ILE A 150 -12.65 -8.68 -8.20
N LEU A 151 -12.33 -8.47 -9.49
CA LEU A 151 -12.53 -9.48 -10.52
C LEU A 151 -11.77 -10.77 -10.20
N LEU A 152 -10.51 -10.68 -9.82
CA LEU A 152 -9.70 -11.84 -9.42
C LEU A 152 -10.27 -12.54 -8.19
N ALA A 153 -10.82 -11.79 -7.23
CA ALA A 153 -11.37 -12.34 -6.00
C ALA A 153 -12.73 -13.06 -6.21
N LYS A 154 -13.63 -12.45 -6.98
CA LYS A 154 -15.03 -12.89 -7.10
C LYS A 154 -15.29 -13.76 -8.34
N TYR A 155 -14.59 -13.52 -9.44
CA TYR A 155 -14.83 -14.16 -10.74
C TYR A 155 -13.53 -14.68 -11.35
N PRO A 156 -13.02 -15.84 -10.91
CA PRO A 156 -11.67 -16.21 -11.25
C PRO A 156 -11.62 -17.00 -12.59
N ARG A 157 -11.94 -16.29 -13.68
CA ARG A 157 -11.89 -16.76 -15.07
C ARG A 157 -10.54 -16.47 -15.71
N ARG A 158 -10.13 -17.31 -16.69
CA ARG A 158 -8.85 -17.16 -17.42
C ARG A 158 -8.64 -15.75 -18.00
N TRP A 159 -9.69 -15.16 -18.56
CA TRP A 159 -9.64 -13.80 -19.12
C TRP A 159 -9.30 -12.72 -18.09
N ASN A 160 -9.75 -12.84 -16.84
CA ASN A 160 -9.46 -11.86 -15.80
C ASN A 160 -7.98 -11.90 -15.37
N TYR A 161 -7.35 -13.08 -15.43
CA TYR A 161 -5.90 -13.21 -15.24
C TYR A 161 -5.10 -12.59 -16.40
N VAL A 162 -5.60 -12.73 -17.64
CA VAL A 162 -4.98 -12.08 -18.81
C VAL A 162 -5.07 -10.56 -18.69
N LEU A 163 -6.23 -10.02 -18.33
CA LEU A 163 -6.41 -8.58 -18.09
C LEU A 163 -5.50 -8.06 -16.97
N PHE A 164 -5.30 -8.85 -15.92
CA PHE A 164 -4.36 -8.52 -14.85
C PHE A 164 -2.92 -8.42 -15.36
N ILE A 165 -2.45 -9.39 -16.17
CA ILE A 165 -1.11 -9.36 -16.75
C ILE A 165 -0.95 -8.17 -17.71
N ILE A 166 -1.93 -7.92 -18.58
CA ILE A 166 -1.91 -6.78 -19.51
C ILE A 166 -1.81 -5.48 -18.72
N GLY A 167 -2.64 -5.29 -17.70
CA GLY A 167 -2.58 -4.09 -16.88
C GLY A 167 -1.29 -3.96 -16.09
N LEU A 168 -0.76 -5.07 -15.55
CA LEU A 168 0.56 -5.06 -14.90
C LEU A 168 1.64 -4.55 -15.85
N VAL A 169 1.69 -5.02 -17.10
CA VAL A 169 2.65 -4.57 -18.11
C VAL A 169 2.45 -3.10 -18.46
N VAL A 170 1.21 -2.68 -18.72
CA VAL A 170 0.87 -1.30 -19.10
C VAL A 170 1.21 -0.29 -18.00
N PHE A 171 0.95 -0.62 -16.73
CA PHE A 171 1.35 0.21 -15.60
C PHE A 171 2.84 0.13 -15.29
N ALA A 172 3.50 -1.01 -15.52
CA ALA A 172 4.95 -1.16 -15.35
C ALA A 172 5.75 -0.30 -16.34
N ILE A 173 5.28 -0.19 -17.59
CA ILE A 173 5.87 0.67 -18.63
C ILE A 173 5.92 2.15 -18.19
N ASN A 174 5.03 2.57 -17.28
CA ASN A 174 5.03 3.92 -16.72
C ASN A 174 6.26 4.24 -15.86
N GLY A 175 7.08 3.24 -15.51
CA GLY A 175 8.31 3.43 -14.73
C GLY A 175 8.11 3.71 -13.24
N TYR A 176 6.87 3.71 -12.76
CA TYR A 176 6.53 3.86 -11.34
C TYR A 176 6.55 2.51 -10.61
N ARG A 177 7.67 2.23 -9.94
CA ARG A 177 7.91 1.00 -9.17
C ARG A 177 6.79 0.69 -8.17
N THR A 178 6.35 1.69 -7.41
CA THR A 178 5.34 1.54 -6.35
C THR A 178 4.02 1.02 -6.89
N THR A 179 3.56 1.56 -8.02
CA THR A 179 2.29 1.20 -8.66
C THR A 179 2.31 -0.23 -9.20
N THR A 180 3.44 -0.63 -9.77
CA THR A 180 3.66 -1.98 -10.30
C THR A 180 3.67 -2.99 -9.17
N MET A 181 4.43 -2.71 -8.10
CA MET A 181 4.46 -3.54 -6.89
C MET A 181 3.08 -3.62 -6.23
N ALA A 182 2.33 -2.53 -6.20
CA ALA A 182 0.99 -2.51 -5.62
C ALA A 182 0.02 -3.43 -6.38
N ILE A 183 -0.01 -3.37 -7.71
CA ILE A 183 -0.84 -4.27 -8.54
C ILE A 183 -0.43 -5.73 -8.29
N LEU A 184 0.86 -6.01 -8.34
CA LEU A 184 1.39 -7.35 -8.28
C LEU A 184 1.23 -8.00 -6.90
N ILE A 185 1.56 -7.30 -5.81
CA ILE A 185 1.41 -7.80 -4.44
C ILE A 185 -0.07 -7.92 -4.06
N SER A 186 -0.92 -6.93 -4.40
CA SER A 186 -2.36 -7.02 -4.06
C SER A 186 -3.07 -8.13 -4.82
N GLY A 187 -2.73 -8.35 -6.10
CA GLY A 187 -3.19 -9.49 -6.88
C GLY A 187 -2.74 -10.81 -6.24
N PHE A 188 -1.49 -10.89 -5.80
CA PHE A 188 -0.96 -12.08 -5.12
C PHE A 188 -1.68 -12.39 -3.80
N ILE A 189 -1.86 -11.40 -2.93
CA ILE A 189 -2.58 -11.55 -1.65
C ILE A 189 -4.04 -11.96 -1.90
N THR A 190 -4.68 -11.37 -2.92
CA THR A 190 -6.03 -11.74 -3.33
C THR A 190 -6.09 -13.22 -3.74
N LEU A 191 -5.13 -13.69 -4.53
CA LEU A 191 -5.05 -15.09 -4.92
C LEU A 191 -4.72 -16.01 -3.76
N TYR A 192 -3.88 -15.59 -2.82
CA TYR A 192 -3.58 -16.36 -1.61
C TYR A 192 -4.85 -16.64 -0.78
N TYR A 193 -5.73 -15.65 -0.61
CA TYR A 193 -6.95 -15.84 0.18
C TYR A 193 -8.09 -16.53 -0.58
N THR A 194 -8.19 -16.30 -1.89
CA THR A 194 -9.28 -16.88 -2.72
C THR A 194 -8.94 -18.25 -3.28
N ARG A 195 -7.65 -18.55 -3.48
CA ARG A 195 -7.16 -19.82 -3.99
C ARG A 195 -6.37 -20.53 -2.89
N LYS A 196 -6.69 -21.80 -2.63
CA LYS A 196 -5.93 -22.66 -1.71
C LYS A 196 -4.63 -23.12 -2.37
N ILE A 197 -3.73 -22.18 -2.63
CA ILE A 197 -2.43 -22.42 -3.28
C ILE A 197 -1.52 -23.18 -2.30
N LYS A 198 -0.74 -24.14 -2.81
CA LYS A 198 0.27 -24.85 -1.99
C LYS A 198 1.36 -23.87 -1.53
N THR A 199 1.86 -24.05 -0.31
CA THR A 199 2.90 -23.18 0.28
C THR A 199 4.17 -23.06 -0.57
N SER A 200 4.55 -24.11 -1.32
CA SER A 200 5.69 -24.06 -2.24
C SER A 200 5.52 -23.02 -3.35
N TYR A 201 4.33 -22.95 -3.96
CA TYR A 201 4.05 -21.94 -5.00
C TYR A 201 3.96 -20.53 -4.42
N ILE A 202 3.55 -20.38 -3.16
CA ILE A 202 3.55 -19.09 -2.48
C ILE A 202 4.99 -18.58 -2.32
N LEU A 203 5.91 -19.43 -1.85
CA LEU A 203 7.33 -19.08 -1.71
C LEU A 203 7.98 -18.75 -3.06
N VAL A 204 7.73 -19.57 -4.09
CA VAL A 204 8.23 -19.30 -5.45
C VAL A 204 7.67 -17.98 -5.99
N SER A 205 6.39 -17.70 -5.77
CA SER A 205 5.80 -16.44 -6.20
C SER A 205 6.44 -15.27 -5.47
N LEU A 206 6.61 -15.33 -4.14
CA LEU A 206 7.29 -14.28 -3.37
C LEU A 206 8.72 -14.03 -3.87
N PHE A 207 9.45 -15.09 -4.21
CA PHE A 207 10.77 -14.98 -4.81
C PHE A 207 10.74 -14.25 -6.17
N ILE A 208 9.81 -14.62 -7.06
CA ILE A 208 9.63 -13.96 -8.36
C ILE A 208 9.25 -12.48 -8.17
N ILE A 209 8.34 -12.18 -7.25
CA ILE A 209 7.92 -10.82 -6.92
C ILE A 209 9.12 -9.97 -6.47
N ALA A 210 9.95 -10.52 -5.58
CA ALA A 210 11.17 -9.85 -5.13
C ALA A 210 12.16 -9.63 -6.29
N LEU A 211 12.37 -10.64 -7.14
CA LEU A 211 13.27 -10.56 -8.29
C LEU A 211 12.80 -9.50 -9.30
N VAL A 212 11.51 -9.50 -9.65
CA VAL A 212 10.91 -8.48 -10.53
C VAL A 212 11.07 -7.08 -9.92
N GLY A 213 10.88 -6.95 -8.60
CA GLY A 213 11.06 -5.68 -7.89
C GLY A 213 12.49 -5.16 -7.90
N ILE A 214 13.49 -6.04 -7.78
CA ILE A 214 14.91 -5.72 -7.85
C ILE A 214 15.28 -5.31 -9.28
N ILE A 215 14.91 -6.12 -10.28
CA ILE A 215 15.24 -5.86 -11.69
C ILE A 215 14.58 -4.56 -12.17
N ALA A 216 13.28 -4.40 -11.94
CA ALA A 216 12.56 -3.18 -12.34
C ALA A 216 13.11 -1.95 -11.61
N GLY A 217 13.47 -2.08 -10.33
CA GLY A 217 14.12 -1.02 -9.56
C GLY A 217 15.47 -0.63 -10.14
N TYR A 218 16.31 -1.61 -10.48
CA TYR A 218 17.64 -1.38 -11.04
C TYR A 218 17.58 -0.72 -12.42
N ILE A 219 16.73 -1.23 -13.32
CA ILE A 219 16.52 -0.63 -14.66
C ILE A 219 16.05 0.82 -14.53
N ALA A 220 15.07 1.07 -13.65
CA ALA A 220 14.48 2.40 -13.47
C ALA A 220 15.42 3.41 -12.80
N VAL A 221 16.49 2.94 -12.14
CA VAL A 221 17.54 3.78 -11.55
C VAL A 221 18.63 4.05 -12.57
N LYS A 222 19.07 3.03 -13.34
CA LYS A 222 20.03 3.20 -14.45
C LYS A 222 19.48 4.02 -15.61
N SER A 223 18.15 4.10 -15.78
CA SER A 223 17.50 4.94 -16.80
C SER A 223 17.51 6.45 -16.49
N ILE A 224 18.00 6.85 -15.30
CA ILE A 224 18.09 8.25 -14.89
C ILE A 224 19.42 8.80 -15.41
N GLN A 225 19.35 9.55 -16.51
CA GLN A 225 20.53 10.02 -17.27
C GLN A 225 21.51 10.87 -16.44
N TRP A 226 21.03 11.51 -15.38
CA TRP A 226 21.82 12.38 -14.50
C TRP A 226 22.27 11.71 -13.19
N GLN A 227 22.08 10.39 -13.03
CA GLN A 227 22.56 9.65 -11.86
C GLN A 227 23.40 8.45 -12.30
N GLN A 228 24.70 8.49 -12.01
CA GLN A 228 25.63 7.40 -12.26
C GLN A 228 25.79 6.57 -10.98
N TRP A 229 24.98 5.55 -10.81
CA TRP A 229 25.07 4.63 -9.67
C TRP A 229 26.11 3.55 -9.92
N THR A 230 27.04 3.37 -8.98
CA THR A 230 28.05 2.29 -8.99
C THR A 230 27.54 1.02 -8.29
N LEU A 231 26.47 1.13 -7.50
CA LEU A 231 25.89 0.04 -6.70
C LEU A 231 25.32 -1.11 -7.53
N ASN A 232 25.48 -2.32 -7.00
CA ASN A 232 24.84 -3.54 -7.51
C ASN A 232 23.33 -3.55 -7.18
N PRO A 233 22.51 -4.37 -7.87
CA PRO A 233 21.06 -4.40 -7.63
C PRO A 233 20.64 -4.72 -6.19
N LEU A 234 21.41 -5.56 -5.47
CA LEU A 234 21.16 -5.88 -4.06
C LEU A 234 21.59 -4.76 -3.12
N GLU A 235 22.77 -4.19 -3.33
CA GLU A 235 23.27 -3.02 -2.60
C GLU A 235 22.32 -1.83 -2.75
N LEU A 236 21.74 -1.64 -3.94
CA LEU A 236 20.76 -0.59 -4.19
C LEU A 236 19.50 -0.75 -3.32
N VAL A 237 19.03 -1.97 -3.09
CA VAL A 237 17.87 -2.20 -2.21
C VAL A 237 18.20 -1.85 -0.76
N SER A 238 19.36 -2.30 -0.27
CA SER A 238 19.83 -1.97 1.08
C SER A 238 20.06 -0.47 1.23
N TYR A 239 20.74 0.16 0.26
CA TYR A 239 20.99 1.60 0.23
C TYR A 239 19.69 2.40 0.28
N ARG A 240 18.65 2.00 -0.47
CA ARG A 240 17.34 2.67 -0.43
C ARG A 240 16.68 2.58 0.95
N ALA A 241 16.81 1.41 1.60
CA ALA A 241 16.34 1.23 2.97
C ALA A 241 17.10 2.14 3.96
N GLY A 242 18.43 2.15 3.87
CA GLY A 242 19.31 3.01 4.65
C GLY A 242 19.04 4.50 4.42
N PHE A 243 19.04 4.96 3.18
CA PHE A 243 18.79 6.36 2.84
C PHE A 243 17.45 6.86 3.39
N THR A 244 16.37 6.10 3.22
CA THR A 244 15.05 6.49 3.73
C THR A 244 15.02 6.53 5.25
N LEU A 245 15.72 5.60 5.93
CA LEU A 245 15.79 5.55 7.37
C LEU A 245 16.68 6.67 7.94
N MET A 246 17.73 7.09 7.21
CA MET A 246 18.53 8.27 7.50
C MET A 246 17.72 9.57 7.34
N VAL A 247 16.88 9.66 6.30
CA VAL A 247 15.92 10.78 6.17
C VAL A 247 14.96 10.79 7.35
N PHE A 248 14.45 9.62 7.77
CA PHE A 248 13.60 9.54 8.95
C PHE A 248 14.34 9.95 10.23
N ASP A 249 15.63 9.63 10.36
CA ASP A 249 16.44 10.07 11.50
C ASP A 249 16.55 11.59 11.60
N LYS A 250 16.75 12.28 10.48
CA LYS A 250 16.71 13.74 10.45
C LYS A 250 15.34 14.29 10.83
N ILE A 251 14.26 13.65 10.36
CA ILE A 251 12.89 14.03 10.72
C ILE A 251 12.64 13.93 12.22
N VAL A 252 13.15 12.89 12.88
CA VAL A 252 12.99 12.71 14.33
C VAL A 252 13.58 13.90 15.11
N HIS A 253 14.67 14.49 14.63
CA HIS A 253 15.28 15.69 15.21
C HIS A 253 14.61 17.00 14.80
N MET A 254 13.67 16.95 13.86
CA MET A 254 12.90 18.08 13.33
C MET A 254 11.38 17.86 13.51
N ALA A 255 11.01 17.08 14.53
CA ALA A 255 9.63 16.69 14.78
C ALA A 255 8.71 17.93 14.91
N GLY A 256 7.65 17.98 14.10
CA GLY A 256 6.70 19.10 14.07
C GLY A 256 7.10 20.30 13.19
N ALA A 257 8.19 20.23 12.43
CA ALA A 257 8.69 21.35 11.63
C ALA A 257 7.71 21.85 10.55
N THR A 258 6.84 20.99 10.01
CA THR A 258 5.90 21.38 8.93
C THR A 258 4.50 21.75 9.42
N GLY A 259 4.18 21.52 10.70
CA GLY A 259 2.92 21.98 11.31
C GLY A 259 1.64 21.48 10.65
N GLY A 260 1.67 20.38 9.89
CA GLY A 260 0.51 19.82 9.19
C GLY A 260 0.46 20.05 7.68
N ASP A 261 1.47 20.73 7.12
CA ASP A 261 1.52 20.99 5.68
C ASP A 261 1.62 19.70 4.85
N LEU A 262 2.33 18.66 5.31
CA LEU A 262 2.43 17.39 4.56
C LEU A 262 1.08 16.68 4.51
N PHE A 263 0.36 16.65 5.63
CA PHE A 263 -0.98 16.10 5.72
C PHE A 263 -1.95 16.87 4.82
N HIS A 264 -1.91 18.20 4.84
CA HIS A 264 -2.73 19.03 3.94
C HIS A 264 -2.39 18.77 2.46
N GLN A 265 -1.10 18.69 2.12
CA GLN A 265 -0.63 18.38 0.78
C GLN A 265 -1.01 16.97 0.32
N ALA A 266 -1.12 16.00 1.23
CA ALA A 266 -1.57 14.65 0.91
C ALA A 266 -3.03 14.59 0.41
N PHE A 267 -3.85 15.63 0.66
CA PHE A 267 -5.22 15.73 0.16
C PHE A 267 -5.43 16.82 -0.90
N THR A 268 -4.39 17.59 -1.21
CA THR A 268 -4.44 18.66 -2.22
C THR A 268 -3.49 18.34 -3.39
N THR A 269 -3.25 19.32 -4.27
CA THR A 269 -2.35 19.16 -5.42
C THR A 269 -0.86 19.24 -5.05
N GLY A 270 -0.54 19.27 -3.76
CA GLY A 270 0.83 19.37 -3.25
C GLY A 270 1.67 18.13 -3.54
N HIS A 271 2.97 18.24 -3.27
CA HIS A 271 3.94 17.16 -3.42
C HIS A 271 4.65 16.92 -2.08
N PRO A 272 4.03 16.16 -1.14
CA PRO A 272 4.58 15.99 0.21
C PRO A 272 6.04 15.52 0.22
N ARG A 273 6.42 14.66 -0.73
CA ARG A 273 7.79 14.15 -0.88
C ARG A 273 8.82 15.20 -1.30
N VAL A 274 8.39 16.26 -1.99
CA VAL A 274 9.25 17.40 -2.32
C VAL A 274 9.46 18.26 -1.08
N THR A 275 8.40 18.51 -0.30
CA THR A 275 8.50 19.22 0.98
C THR A 275 9.40 18.50 1.98
N VAL A 276 9.34 17.16 2.05
CA VAL A 276 10.30 16.37 2.84
C VAL A 276 11.74 16.65 2.38
N GLY A 277 12.02 16.62 1.07
CA GLY A 277 13.35 16.91 0.54
C GLY A 277 13.84 18.33 0.85
N GLN A 278 12.94 19.32 0.77
CA GLN A 278 13.24 20.71 1.09
C GLN A 278 13.55 20.91 2.58
N VAL A 279 12.63 20.47 3.45
CA VAL A 279 12.70 20.75 4.89
C VAL A 279 13.82 19.95 5.55
N VAL A 280 13.99 18.68 5.15
CA VAL A 280 14.89 17.74 5.84
C VAL A 280 16.30 17.73 5.22
N LEU A 281 16.41 17.90 3.90
CA LEU A 281 17.69 17.82 3.18
C LEU A 281 18.14 19.16 2.59
N GLY A 282 17.33 20.22 2.71
CA GLY A 282 17.68 21.54 2.17
C GLY A 282 17.68 21.61 0.64
N TYR A 283 17.00 20.68 -0.04
CA TYR A 283 16.98 20.69 -1.50
C TYR A 283 16.20 21.90 -2.03
N PRO A 284 16.76 22.61 -3.03
CA PRO A 284 16.12 23.80 -3.58
C PRO A 284 14.80 23.43 -4.27
N THR A 285 13.77 24.25 -4.03
CA THR A 285 12.43 24.09 -4.63
C THR A 285 12.15 25.04 -5.79
N THR A 286 13.08 25.96 -6.06
CA THR A 286 13.00 26.96 -7.13
C THR A 286 14.16 26.78 -8.12
N GLY A 287 13.82 26.70 -9.42
CA GLY A 287 14.76 26.54 -10.53
C GLY A 287 14.38 25.40 -11.49
N ASP A 288 15.02 25.35 -12.67
CA ASP A 288 14.86 24.29 -13.67
C ASP A 288 15.44 22.92 -13.25
N THR A 289 15.89 22.79 -11.99
CA THR A 289 16.40 21.53 -11.46
C THR A 289 15.23 20.65 -10.98
N PRO A 290 15.22 19.35 -11.31
CA PRO A 290 14.16 18.46 -10.85
C PRO A 290 14.18 18.39 -9.32
N THR A 291 13.11 18.84 -8.68
CA THR A 291 12.91 18.67 -7.24
C THR A 291 12.87 17.17 -6.92
N THR A 292 13.91 16.67 -6.27
CA THR A 292 14.04 15.24 -5.98
C THR A 292 12.95 14.83 -4.98
N SER A 293 12.11 13.88 -5.36
CA SER A 293 11.08 13.31 -4.49
C SER A 293 11.72 12.40 -3.45
N ILE A 294 11.64 12.79 -2.17
CA ILE A 294 12.28 12.08 -1.07
C ILE A 294 11.25 11.33 -0.22
N THR A 295 11.59 10.11 0.17
CA THR A 295 10.76 9.21 0.97
C THR A 295 11.20 9.20 2.43
N SER A 296 10.26 9.00 3.37
CA SER A 296 10.51 9.18 4.81
C SER A 296 9.96 8.06 5.70
N THR A 297 9.78 6.85 5.18
CA THR A 297 9.16 5.68 5.86
C THR A 297 7.69 5.93 6.28
N ILE A 298 7.02 4.88 6.77
CA ILE A 298 5.63 4.95 7.23
C ILE A 298 5.45 5.92 8.41
N PHE A 299 6.51 6.16 9.17
CA PHE A 299 6.52 7.01 10.36
C PHE A 299 6.74 8.49 10.03
N GLY A 300 7.49 8.80 8.97
CA GLY A 300 8.04 10.13 8.72
C GLY A 300 7.05 11.26 8.60
N PRO A 301 6.04 11.21 7.70
CA PRO A 301 5.12 12.33 7.50
C PRO A 301 4.41 12.77 8.78
N ALA A 302 3.94 11.84 9.60
CA ALA A 302 3.28 12.15 10.87
C ALA A 302 4.23 12.80 11.89
N VAL A 303 5.48 12.31 11.97
CA VAL A 303 6.48 12.91 12.86
C VAL A 303 6.88 14.31 12.39
N LEU A 304 7.07 14.50 11.09
CA LEU A 304 7.48 15.79 10.54
C LEU A 304 6.39 16.86 10.72
N ASP A 305 5.12 16.50 10.56
CA ASP A 305 4.00 17.45 10.75
C ASP A 305 3.69 17.76 12.21
N PHE A 306 3.60 16.74 13.06
CA PHE A 306 2.98 16.89 14.39
C PHE A 306 3.76 16.14 15.50
N GLY A 307 4.90 15.55 15.17
CA GLY A 307 5.78 14.85 16.11
C GLY A 307 5.30 13.46 16.53
N LEU A 308 5.87 12.97 17.64
CA LEU A 308 5.72 11.58 18.10
C LEU A 308 4.25 11.18 18.34
N TYR A 309 3.44 12.07 18.91
CA TYR A 309 2.04 11.77 19.24
C TYR A 309 1.20 11.45 18.01
N ALA A 310 1.40 12.17 16.90
CA ALA A 310 0.69 11.88 15.66
C ALA A 310 1.11 10.56 15.04
N MET A 311 2.40 10.22 15.11
CA MET A 311 2.88 8.89 14.68
C MET A 311 2.21 7.77 15.47
N ILE A 312 2.11 7.92 16.81
CA ILE A 312 1.42 6.97 17.68
C ILE A 312 -0.04 6.77 17.25
N ILE A 313 -0.78 7.86 17.07
CA ILE A 313 -2.18 7.83 16.64
C ILE A 313 -2.31 7.19 15.26
N GLN A 314 -1.48 7.60 14.30
CA GLN A 314 -1.51 7.07 12.93
C GLN A 314 -1.28 5.56 12.91
N MET A 315 -0.21 5.08 13.56
CA MET A 315 0.13 3.66 13.56
C MET A 315 -0.95 2.83 14.26
N PHE A 316 -1.53 3.34 15.34
CA PHE A 316 -2.66 2.72 16.01
C PHE A 316 -3.88 2.59 15.07
N LEU A 317 -4.27 3.68 14.41
CA LEU A 317 -5.43 3.71 13.50
C LEU A 317 -5.23 2.79 12.29
N ILE A 318 -4.04 2.74 11.72
CA ILE A 318 -3.68 1.80 10.64
C ILE A 318 -3.85 0.35 11.12
N GLY A 319 -3.36 0.04 12.33
CA GLY A 319 -3.53 -1.28 12.94
C GLY A 319 -4.99 -1.68 13.11
N VAL A 320 -5.82 -0.76 13.62
CA VAL A 320 -7.27 -0.95 13.78
C VAL A 320 -7.94 -1.19 12.43
N ALA A 321 -7.68 -0.34 11.44
CA ALA A 321 -8.26 -0.42 10.12
C ALA A 321 -7.93 -1.74 9.42
N LEU A 322 -6.65 -2.15 9.44
CA LEU A 322 -6.22 -3.44 8.86
C LEU A 322 -6.83 -4.63 9.59
N LYS A 323 -6.97 -4.57 10.93
CA LYS A 323 -7.60 -5.67 11.67
C LYS A 323 -9.08 -5.81 11.35
N ILE A 324 -9.80 -4.69 11.28
CA ILE A 324 -11.23 -4.68 10.93
C ILE A 324 -11.42 -5.21 9.51
N ALA A 325 -10.63 -4.74 8.55
CA ALA A 325 -10.70 -5.23 7.17
C ALA A 325 -10.36 -6.72 7.06
N HIS A 326 -9.35 -7.21 7.79
CA HIS A 326 -8.99 -8.63 7.86
C HIS A 326 -10.14 -9.47 8.44
N ALA A 327 -10.78 -9.00 9.51
CA ALA A 327 -11.93 -9.70 10.10
C ALA A 327 -13.14 -9.73 9.14
N THR A 328 -13.39 -8.62 8.43
CA THR A 328 -14.49 -8.51 7.46
C THR A 328 -14.27 -9.42 6.26
N GLN A 329 -13.04 -9.48 5.70
CA GLN A 329 -12.77 -10.33 4.56
C GLN A 329 -12.94 -11.83 4.88
N ILE A 330 -12.53 -12.27 6.08
CA ILE A 330 -12.71 -13.67 6.51
C ILE A 330 -14.20 -14.05 6.53
N LYS A 331 -15.07 -13.10 6.88
CA LYS A 331 -16.53 -13.33 6.97
C LYS A 331 -17.24 -13.23 5.63
N ALA A 332 -16.97 -12.18 4.86
CA ALA A 332 -17.71 -11.83 3.65
C ALA A 332 -17.11 -12.38 2.36
N ASN A 333 -15.78 -12.53 2.31
CA ASN A 333 -15.00 -12.96 1.14
C ASN A 333 -15.22 -12.06 -0.11
N GLY A 334 -14.61 -12.41 -1.24
CA GLY A 334 -14.82 -11.75 -2.53
C GLY A 334 -14.28 -10.32 -2.55
N ALA A 335 -15.16 -9.34 -2.72
CA ALA A 335 -14.76 -7.93 -2.84
C ALA A 335 -14.01 -7.42 -1.58
N PHE A 336 -14.38 -7.90 -0.39
CA PHE A 336 -13.68 -7.52 0.85
C PHE A 336 -12.26 -8.08 0.91
N THR A 337 -12.01 -9.25 0.31
CA THR A 337 -10.67 -9.83 0.18
C THR A 337 -9.80 -8.97 -0.72
N ALA A 338 -10.34 -8.49 -1.83
CA ALA A 338 -9.65 -7.57 -2.73
C ALA A 338 -9.32 -6.22 -2.03
N LEU A 339 -10.30 -5.62 -1.35
CA LEU A 339 -10.09 -4.37 -0.61
C LEU A 339 -9.03 -4.52 0.49
N TYR A 340 -9.10 -5.60 1.26
CA TYR A 340 -8.09 -5.93 2.27
C TYR A 340 -6.70 -6.08 1.66
N ALA A 341 -6.58 -6.84 0.57
CA ALA A 341 -5.33 -7.04 -0.13
C ALA A 341 -4.71 -5.72 -0.62
N ILE A 342 -5.53 -4.80 -1.14
CA ILE A 342 -5.09 -3.47 -1.57
C ILE A 342 -4.52 -2.65 -0.41
N ILE A 343 -5.28 -2.50 0.68
CA ILE A 343 -4.83 -1.64 1.79
C ILE A 343 -3.61 -2.24 2.49
N LEU A 344 -3.55 -3.57 2.67
CA LEU A 344 -2.40 -4.22 3.27
C LEU A 344 -1.15 -4.02 2.40
N THR A 345 -1.29 -4.20 1.08
CA THR A 345 -0.19 -4.00 0.12
C THR A 345 0.37 -2.59 0.21
N HIS A 346 -0.48 -1.57 0.16
CA HIS A 346 0.01 -0.19 0.21
C HIS A 346 0.62 0.15 1.57
N THR A 347 0.13 -0.45 2.66
CA THR A 347 0.73 -0.25 3.99
C THR A 347 2.13 -0.86 4.06
N MET A 348 2.36 -2.02 3.44
CA MET A 348 3.70 -2.58 3.31
C MET A 348 4.61 -1.69 2.46
N ILE A 349 4.09 -1.11 1.37
CA ILE A 349 4.86 -0.16 0.52
C ILE A 349 5.18 1.13 1.29
N TRP A 350 4.27 1.62 2.13
CA TRP A 350 4.48 2.80 2.96
C TRP A 350 5.67 2.66 3.91
N VAL A 351 6.11 1.45 4.26
CA VAL A 351 7.35 1.26 5.04
C VAL A 351 8.55 1.90 4.34
N GLU A 352 8.63 1.84 3.01
CA GLU A 352 9.63 2.57 2.22
C GLU A 352 9.16 4.00 1.92
N THR A 353 7.93 4.18 1.42
CA THR A 353 7.55 5.42 0.72
C THR A 353 6.89 6.49 1.59
N GLY A 354 6.40 6.11 2.78
CA GLY A 354 5.56 6.91 3.65
C GLY A 354 4.14 7.18 3.14
N PRO A 355 3.19 7.50 4.04
CA PRO A 355 1.79 7.80 3.73
C PRO A 355 1.63 9.20 3.12
N THR A 356 2.04 9.34 1.86
CA THR A 356 2.11 10.63 1.15
C THR A 356 1.22 10.70 -0.09
N ASP A 357 0.69 9.57 -0.55
CA ASP A 357 -0.12 9.50 -1.78
C ASP A 357 -1.62 9.51 -1.44
N SER A 358 -2.34 10.53 -1.94
CA SER A 358 -3.80 10.71 -1.78
C SER A 358 -4.62 9.47 -2.20
N VAL A 359 -4.18 8.79 -3.27
CA VAL A 359 -4.82 7.59 -3.81
C VAL A 359 -4.90 6.47 -2.78
N VAL A 360 -3.90 6.33 -1.91
CA VAL A 360 -3.91 5.26 -0.92
C VAL A 360 -4.93 5.54 0.18
N TYR A 361 -5.06 6.80 0.59
CA TYR A 361 -6.13 7.22 1.51
C TYR A 361 -7.52 6.97 0.92
N LEU A 362 -7.68 7.16 -0.40
CA LEU A 362 -8.93 6.80 -1.10
C LEU A 362 -9.24 5.30 -0.96
N PHE A 363 -8.26 4.40 -1.08
CA PHE A 363 -8.49 2.96 -0.88
C PHE A 363 -8.87 2.61 0.57
N TYR A 364 -8.26 3.27 1.53
CA TYR A 364 -8.64 3.16 2.95
C TYR A 364 -10.09 3.62 3.17
N LEU A 365 -10.47 4.77 2.60
CA LEU A 365 -11.83 5.30 2.68
C LEU A 365 -12.85 4.36 2.03
N LEU A 366 -12.56 3.84 0.83
CA LEU A 366 -13.41 2.87 0.15
C LEU A 366 -13.61 1.59 0.98
N THR A 367 -12.53 1.09 1.60
CA THR A 367 -12.60 -0.09 2.47
C THR A 367 -13.41 0.17 3.74
N PHE A 368 -13.25 1.36 4.33
CA PHE A 368 -14.03 1.79 5.47
C PHE A 368 -15.52 1.88 5.14
N ILE A 369 -15.90 2.58 4.07
CA ILE A 369 -17.29 2.70 3.60
C ILE A 369 -17.88 1.31 3.33
N ALA A 370 -17.17 0.44 2.59
CA ALA A 370 -17.64 -0.90 2.30
C ALA A 370 -17.88 -1.72 3.58
N THR A 371 -17.00 -1.59 4.58
CA THR A 371 -17.13 -2.27 5.86
C THR A 371 -18.33 -1.74 6.65
N VAL A 372 -18.54 -0.43 6.70
CA VAL A 372 -19.70 0.19 7.36
C VAL A 372 -21.01 -0.28 6.71
N LEU A 373 -21.10 -0.28 5.38
CA LEU A 373 -22.26 -0.78 4.66
C LEU A 373 -22.55 -2.25 4.97
N TYR A 374 -21.50 -3.08 5.07
CA TYR A 374 -21.64 -4.48 5.46
C TYR A 374 -22.16 -4.64 6.90
N VAL A 375 -21.64 -3.86 7.84
CA VAL A 375 -22.09 -3.87 9.25
C VAL A 375 -23.54 -3.41 9.38
N ILE A 376 -23.93 -2.34 8.69
CA ILE A 376 -25.33 -1.87 8.65
C ILE A 376 -26.24 -2.97 8.14
N GLN A 377 -25.83 -3.67 7.09
CA GLN A 377 -26.61 -4.78 6.55
C GLN A 377 -26.70 -5.94 7.55
N LEU A 378 -25.60 -6.31 8.24
CA LEU A 378 -25.62 -7.33 9.27
C LEU A 378 -26.60 -7.02 10.42
N ILE A 379 -26.64 -5.76 10.86
CA ILE A 379 -27.55 -5.32 11.93
C ILE A 379 -29.02 -5.47 11.52
N ARG A 380 -29.32 -5.22 10.25
CA ARG A 380 -30.69 -5.26 9.71
C ARG A 380 -31.19 -6.66 9.37
N ILE A 381 -30.34 -7.68 9.40
CA ILE A 381 -30.79 -9.07 9.19
C ILE A 381 -31.64 -9.47 10.41
N PRO A 382 -32.92 -9.82 10.24
CA PRO A 382 -33.72 -10.34 11.33
C PRO A 382 -33.07 -11.62 11.82
N LYS A 383 -32.55 -11.59 13.04
CA LYS A 383 -32.02 -12.79 13.68
C LYS A 383 -33.23 -13.66 13.98
N LYS A 384 -33.33 -14.83 13.35
CA LYS A 384 -34.22 -15.88 13.86
C LYS A 384 -33.85 -16.05 15.34
N ALA A 385 -34.81 -15.85 16.23
CA ALA A 385 -34.67 -16.24 17.62
C ALA A 385 -34.24 -17.71 17.62
N VAL A 386 -33.10 -18.00 18.27
CA VAL A 386 -32.65 -19.37 18.52
C VAL A 386 -33.60 -20.01 19.50
#